data_AF-A0A7V3W250-F1
#
_entry.id   AF-A0A7V3W250-F1
#
_cell.length_a   1.000
_cell.length_b   1.000
_cell.length_c   1.000
_cell.angle_alpha   90.00
_cell.angle_beta   90.00
_cell.angle_gamma   90.00
#
_symmetry.space_group_name_H-M   'P 1'
#
loop_
_entity.id
_entity.type
_entity.pdbx_description
1 polymer ?
#
loop_
_entity_poly.entity_id
_entity_poly.type
_entity_poly.pdbx_seq_one_letter_code
_entity_poly.pdbx_strand_id
1 'polypeptide(L)'
;MSEPKKYSLAAVFGFYLALSIIMTWPLAISVSQYPLFDHLDIAATFYNFWWQYYSLFKLHTSPWFNTMVNYPDGYSMVFFPLYLAYGIFSWPLQALYGTPQSLPVFFNWISILSFTLTGLLGYLLFKELTQSSAAALLAGTLFSFLPFHYWHLPRCHTSCLELMLLPIYFYYRLLRTRKMKSGVWLGLSLVPVFYQSPNYVVYLTMFFMLQFCYMMLWDRGSLSANWLRAVALAVAVLALLASPFLWQVGKEVFHKSTPSTSTLQEQSIYSANLLGFVLPGENNRFLSPLSKIGNRLTSGRGVAGREIFPGYLLLLLGVLGIFFARRHIRHYGFWLCCLVFFLALSLGPYLHIGQKTYWELPLPYFYLRKNFFFFQMDRSPVRSCIWALLALTVFANGYLRWVQKKLAGGKSKILFVLLGALALLELNQAPIKGNRVTPPKIYQEIASESGQFTILELPLLPDIYRFSGFFQPWHRKRLALDLTARKVNASLADDPLFYYFDEPLRFFALDALERKHAVEAITAELKRRQIKYVIVYLKFIDAEKRQDLDRLAQIFSPVETFDSAGTFRVYQFAYGGL
;
A
#
# COMPACT_ATOMS: atom_id res chain seq x y z
N MET A 1 -1.96 20.11 -42.89
CA MET A 1 -1.99 19.32 -41.63
C MET A 1 -1.39 20.17 -40.53
N SER A 2 -2.19 20.78 -39.66
CA SER A 2 -1.70 21.63 -38.56
C SER A 2 -0.91 20.80 -37.55
N GLU A 3 0.27 21.26 -37.14
CA GLU A 3 1.02 20.64 -36.05
C GLU A 3 0.12 20.43 -34.81
N PRO A 4 0.16 19.25 -34.17
CA PRO A 4 -0.64 19.02 -32.97
C PRO A 4 -0.19 19.99 -31.88
N LYS A 5 -1.12 20.80 -31.35
CA LYS A 5 -0.87 21.71 -30.22
C LYS A 5 -0.13 20.95 -29.11
N LYS A 6 1.12 21.34 -28.86
CA LYS A 6 1.93 20.83 -27.76
C LYS A 6 1.51 21.59 -26.50
N TYR A 7 0.72 20.95 -25.64
CA TYR A 7 0.56 21.46 -24.27
C TYR A 7 1.92 21.43 -23.58
N SER A 8 2.29 22.52 -22.89
CA SER A 8 3.47 22.52 -22.03
C SER A 8 3.26 21.52 -20.90
N LEU A 9 4.34 20.88 -20.43
CA LEU A 9 4.24 19.93 -19.31
C LEU A 9 3.73 20.60 -18.04
N ALA A 10 4.09 21.88 -17.82
CA ALA A 10 3.58 22.68 -16.72
C ALA A 10 2.05 22.85 -16.76
N ALA A 11 1.46 23.09 -17.95
CA ALA A 11 0.02 23.20 -18.09
C ALA A 11 -0.69 21.86 -17.81
N VAL A 12 -0.12 20.75 -18.27
CA VAL A 12 -0.68 19.41 -18.00
C VAL A 12 -0.58 19.06 -16.52
N PHE A 13 0.54 19.38 -15.87
CA PHE A 13 0.69 19.22 -14.43
C PHE A 13 -0.32 20.07 -13.66
N GLY A 14 -0.45 21.36 -14.00
CA GLY A 14 -1.43 22.26 -13.36
C GLY A 14 -2.88 21.77 -13.53
N PHE A 15 -3.22 21.24 -14.71
CA PHE A 15 -4.52 20.61 -14.96
C PHE A 15 -4.78 19.41 -14.04
N TYR A 16 -3.85 18.45 -13.96
CA TYR A 16 -4.02 17.28 -13.10
C TYR A 16 -3.95 17.62 -11.62
N LEU A 17 -3.19 18.65 -11.22
CA LEU A 17 -3.13 19.13 -9.85
C LEU A 17 -4.49 19.70 -9.43
N ALA A 18 -5.06 20.58 -10.27
CA ALA A 18 -6.38 21.15 -10.03
C ALA A 18 -7.47 20.05 -9.95
N LEU A 19 -7.46 19.10 -10.89
CA LEU A 19 -8.38 17.97 -10.83
C LEU A 19 -8.17 17.12 -9.58
N SER A 20 -6.93 16.83 -9.20
CA SER A 20 -6.65 16.01 -8.02
C SER A 20 -7.14 16.71 -6.75
N ILE A 21 -6.96 18.02 -6.62
CA ILE A 21 -7.50 18.81 -5.49
C ILE A 21 -9.04 18.71 -5.43
N ILE A 22 -9.72 18.85 -6.56
CA ILE A 22 -11.19 18.78 -6.64
C ILE A 22 -11.68 17.35 -6.32
N MET A 23 -11.09 16.36 -6.98
CA MET A 23 -11.49 14.95 -6.94
C MET A 23 -11.07 14.24 -5.65
N THR A 24 -10.23 14.87 -4.82
CA THR A 24 -9.83 14.41 -3.49
C THR A 24 -10.17 15.41 -2.39
N TRP A 25 -11.04 16.39 -2.66
CA TRP A 25 -11.47 17.35 -1.65
C TRP A 25 -11.96 16.64 -0.37
N PRO A 26 -11.65 17.10 0.85
CA PRO A 26 -10.95 18.34 1.23
C PRO A 26 -9.46 18.16 1.59
N LEU A 27 -8.76 17.17 1.02
CA LEU A 27 -7.38 16.84 1.47
C LEU A 27 -6.40 18.03 1.40
N ALA A 28 -6.52 18.90 0.40
CA ALA A 28 -5.59 20.01 0.19
C ALA A 28 -5.55 21.03 1.34
N ILE A 29 -6.66 21.16 2.10
CA ILE A 29 -6.79 22.09 3.22
C ILE A 29 -6.83 21.38 4.58
N SER A 30 -6.80 20.05 4.59
CA SER A 30 -6.94 19.24 5.79
C SER A 30 -5.61 19.13 6.53
N VAL A 31 -5.49 19.76 7.70
CA VAL A 31 -4.25 19.79 8.47
C VAL A 31 -4.14 18.60 9.44
N SER A 32 -5.19 18.35 10.23
CA SER A 32 -5.24 17.28 11.23
C SER A 32 -6.07 16.08 10.80
N GLN A 33 -6.70 16.17 9.62
CA GLN A 33 -7.56 15.14 9.09
C GLN A 33 -6.85 14.36 7.99
N TYR A 34 -7.06 13.06 7.95
CA TYR A 34 -6.64 12.15 6.90
C TYR A 34 -7.81 11.25 6.52
N PRO A 35 -7.82 10.60 5.34
CA PRO A 35 -8.93 9.78 4.86
C PRO A 35 -9.37 8.70 5.86
N LEU A 36 -10.68 8.58 6.05
CA LEU A 36 -11.28 7.70 7.06
C LEU A 36 -11.11 6.20 6.73
N PHE A 37 -10.73 5.85 5.50
CA PHE A 37 -10.67 4.46 5.05
C PHE A 37 -9.53 3.70 5.73
N ASP A 38 -9.84 2.54 6.31
CA ASP A 38 -8.87 1.55 6.81
C ASP A 38 -7.76 2.14 7.72
N HIS A 39 -8.14 2.57 8.93
CA HIS A 39 -7.24 3.23 9.88
C HIS A 39 -5.96 2.47 10.21
N LEU A 40 -5.97 1.14 10.09
CA LEU A 40 -4.84 0.31 10.44
C LEU A 40 -3.71 0.41 9.41
N ASP A 41 -4.03 0.49 8.11
CA ASP A 41 -3.02 0.68 7.06
C ASP A 41 -2.42 2.09 7.08
N ILE A 42 -3.23 3.09 7.43
CA ILE A 42 -2.75 4.47 7.62
C ILE A 42 -1.81 4.55 8.81
N ALA A 43 -2.10 3.84 9.90
CA ALA A 43 -1.24 3.79 11.06
C ALA A 43 0.16 3.27 10.71
N ALA A 44 0.24 2.15 9.96
CA ALA A 44 1.50 1.64 9.47
C ALA A 44 2.21 2.64 8.54
N THR A 45 1.47 3.35 7.69
CA THR A 45 2.04 4.38 6.80
C THR A 45 2.65 5.55 7.59
N PHE A 46 1.92 6.10 8.56
CA PHE A 46 2.42 7.17 9.42
C PHE A 46 3.63 6.73 10.24
N TYR A 47 3.56 5.52 10.79
CA TYR A 47 4.67 4.94 11.52
C TYR A 47 5.93 4.88 10.68
N ASN A 48 5.83 4.39 9.43
CA ASN A 48 6.98 4.31 8.53
C ASN A 48 7.55 5.68 8.18
N PHE A 49 6.71 6.68 7.90
CA PHE A 49 7.20 8.03 7.62
C PHE A 49 7.95 8.62 8.80
N TRP A 50 7.39 8.48 10.01
CA TRP A 50 8.04 8.91 11.24
C TRP A 50 9.34 8.15 11.50
N TRP A 51 9.31 6.83 11.46
CA TRP A 51 10.45 5.97 11.80
C TRP A 51 11.64 6.20 10.87
N GLN A 52 11.42 6.35 9.57
CA GLN A 52 12.50 6.66 8.62
C GLN A 52 13.24 7.95 8.99
N TYR A 53 12.50 9.02 9.26
CA TYR A 53 13.10 10.29 9.64
C TYR A 53 13.76 10.20 11.02
N TYR A 54 13.06 9.61 11.99
CA TYR A 54 13.52 9.54 13.36
C TYR A 54 14.78 8.68 13.52
N SER A 55 14.81 7.49 12.90
CA SER A 55 15.99 6.61 12.91
C SER A 55 17.22 7.28 12.30
N LEU A 56 17.09 7.86 11.10
CA LEU A 56 18.21 8.44 10.38
C LEU A 56 18.73 9.74 11.02
N PHE A 57 17.83 10.65 11.40
CA PHE A 57 18.20 12.01 11.79
C PHE A 57 18.18 12.28 13.30
N LYS A 58 17.53 11.42 14.11
CA LYS A 58 17.48 11.57 15.57
C LYS A 58 18.26 10.48 16.29
N LEU A 59 18.19 9.23 15.82
CA LEU A 59 18.92 8.11 16.43
C LEU A 59 20.26 7.82 15.74
N HIS A 60 20.46 8.30 14.50
CA HIS A 60 21.61 7.96 13.66
C HIS A 60 21.79 6.45 13.44
N THR A 61 20.67 5.73 13.35
CA THR A 61 20.63 4.29 13.11
C THR A 61 20.02 3.96 11.74
N SER A 62 20.25 2.73 11.28
CA SER A 62 19.63 2.24 10.06
C SER A 62 18.10 2.14 10.21
N PRO A 63 17.30 2.57 9.22
CA PRO A 63 15.84 2.44 9.28
C PRO A 63 15.39 0.98 9.15
N TRP A 64 16.26 0.07 8.72
CA TRP A 64 15.99 -1.37 8.60
C TRP A 64 16.08 -2.13 9.93
N PHE A 65 16.54 -1.50 11.01
CA PHE A 65 16.56 -2.10 12.34
C PHE A 65 16.02 -1.13 13.37
N ASN A 66 14.96 -1.54 14.06
CA ASN A 66 14.25 -0.71 15.02
C ASN A 66 14.59 -1.09 16.45
N THR A 67 15.31 -0.19 17.12
CA THR A 67 15.76 -0.34 18.51
C THR A 67 14.70 0.08 19.54
N MET A 68 13.59 0.68 19.11
CA MET A 68 12.55 1.20 19.98
C MET A 68 11.34 0.28 20.12
N VAL A 69 11.31 -0.84 19.43
CA VAL A 69 10.23 -1.84 19.50
C VAL A 69 10.85 -3.19 19.78
N ASN A 70 10.11 -4.07 20.44
CA ASN A 70 10.66 -5.29 21.03
C ASN A 70 11.91 -5.02 21.89
N TYR A 71 11.88 -3.94 22.68
CA TYR A 71 13.03 -3.55 23.51
C TYR A 71 13.31 -4.59 24.61
N PRO A 72 14.59 -4.95 24.89
CA PRO A 72 15.83 -4.37 24.36
C PRO A 72 16.36 -5.01 23.07
N ASP A 73 15.76 -6.12 22.63
CA ASP A 73 16.30 -6.95 21.54
C ASP A 73 16.18 -6.27 20.18
N GLY A 74 15.22 -5.36 20.03
CA GLY A 74 14.95 -4.65 18.78
C GLY A 74 14.19 -5.52 17.77
N TYR A 75 13.93 -4.95 16.59
CA TYR A 75 13.14 -5.60 15.56
C TYR A 75 13.65 -5.28 14.16
N SER A 76 13.71 -6.30 13.30
CA SER A 76 14.11 -6.14 11.91
C SER A 76 12.97 -5.59 11.04
N MET A 77 13.19 -4.40 10.49
CA MET A 77 12.26 -3.71 9.60
C MET A 77 12.50 -4.06 8.12
N VAL A 78 13.44 -4.96 7.79
CA VAL A 78 13.83 -5.30 6.41
C VAL A 78 12.63 -5.73 5.56
N PHE A 79 11.76 -6.55 6.13
CA PHE A 79 10.56 -7.02 5.45
C PHE A 79 9.32 -6.23 5.88
N PHE A 80 9.45 -5.24 6.77
CA PHE A 80 8.39 -4.30 7.07
C PHE A 80 8.31 -3.26 5.95
N PRO A 81 7.11 -2.86 5.50
CA PRO A 81 7.01 -2.02 4.32
C PRO A 81 7.45 -0.58 4.63
N LEU A 82 8.70 -0.23 4.34
CA LEU A 82 9.27 1.07 4.70
C LEU A 82 8.74 2.26 3.89
N TYR A 83 8.18 2.07 2.70
CA TYR A 83 7.65 3.16 1.84
C TYR A 83 8.67 4.29 1.60
N LEU A 84 9.93 3.95 1.33
CA LEU A 84 11.04 4.91 1.34
C LEU A 84 10.90 5.99 0.26
N ALA A 85 10.36 5.66 -0.92
CA ALA A 85 10.17 6.63 -1.99
C ALA A 85 9.23 7.77 -1.59
N TYR A 86 8.15 7.47 -0.85
CA TYR A 86 7.27 8.48 -0.31
C TYR A 86 7.85 9.12 0.95
N GLY A 87 8.43 8.32 1.85
CA GLY A 87 8.97 8.78 3.13
C GLY A 87 9.98 9.92 3.00
N ILE A 88 10.85 9.90 1.99
CA ILE A 88 11.83 10.97 1.76
C ILE A 88 11.18 12.36 1.62
N PHE A 89 10.02 12.44 0.96
CA PHE A 89 9.31 13.71 0.79
C PHE A 89 8.71 14.26 2.09
N SER A 90 8.55 13.40 3.12
CA SER A 90 8.08 13.83 4.43
C SER A 90 9.17 14.48 5.28
N TRP A 91 10.44 14.17 5.03
CA TRP A 91 11.55 14.57 5.90
C TRP A 91 11.69 16.09 6.09
N PRO A 92 11.55 16.95 5.05
CA PRO A 92 11.64 18.39 5.23
C PRO A 92 10.54 18.93 6.15
N LEU A 93 9.30 18.43 5.99
CA LEU A 93 8.17 18.86 6.83
C LEU A 93 8.33 18.37 8.28
N GLN A 94 8.83 17.14 8.46
CA GLN A 94 9.15 16.61 9.79
C GLN A 94 10.26 17.43 10.48
N ALA A 95 11.24 17.91 9.73
CA ALA A 95 12.30 18.77 10.25
C ALA A 95 11.80 20.18 10.62
N LEU A 96 10.93 20.78 9.80
CA LEU A 96 10.44 22.16 9.99
C LEU A 96 9.33 22.27 11.03
N TYR A 97 8.37 21.35 11.01
CA TYR A 97 7.15 21.41 11.82
C TYR A 97 7.11 20.39 12.96
N GLY A 98 8.13 19.54 13.06
CA GLY A 98 8.19 18.45 14.03
C GLY A 98 7.24 17.29 13.70
N THR A 99 7.33 16.24 14.50
CA THR A 99 6.48 15.04 14.43
C THR A 99 5.68 14.88 15.71
N PRO A 100 4.50 14.25 15.67
CA PRO A 100 3.84 13.61 14.51
C PRO A 100 2.74 14.46 13.84
N GLN A 101 2.51 15.70 14.28
CA GLN A 101 1.40 16.55 13.80
C GLN A 101 1.51 16.90 12.30
N SER A 102 2.70 16.84 11.72
CA SER A 102 2.94 17.09 10.29
C SER A 102 2.59 15.90 9.38
N LEU A 103 2.42 14.69 9.93
CA LEU A 103 2.22 13.46 9.14
C LEU A 103 0.90 13.46 8.34
N PRO A 104 -0.26 13.91 8.88
CA PRO A 104 -1.49 13.98 8.09
C PRO A 104 -1.39 14.97 6.92
N VAL A 105 -0.78 16.13 7.14
CA VAL A 105 -0.54 17.13 6.06
C VAL A 105 0.29 16.50 4.96
N PHE A 106 1.40 15.85 5.32
CA PHE A 106 2.25 15.17 4.36
C PHE A 106 1.48 14.09 3.58
N PHE A 107 0.75 13.23 4.28
CA PHE A 107 -0.03 12.16 3.69
C PHE A 107 -1.07 12.68 2.69
N ASN A 108 -1.76 13.77 3.03
CA ASN A 108 -2.75 14.39 2.15
C ASN A 108 -2.11 14.92 0.86
N TRP A 109 -0.98 15.64 0.98
CA TRP A 109 -0.29 16.19 -0.18
C TRP A 109 0.37 15.12 -1.05
N ILE A 110 1.00 14.10 -0.46
CA ILE A 110 1.57 12.99 -1.25
C ILE A 110 0.47 12.20 -1.97
N SER A 111 -0.71 12.06 -1.36
CA SER A 111 -1.88 11.47 -2.02
C SER A 111 -2.34 12.31 -3.22
N ILE A 112 -2.50 13.63 -3.06
CA ILE A 112 -2.85 14.55 -4.17
C ILE A 112 -1.80 14.48 -5.28
N LEU A 113 -0.51 14.46 -4.91
CA LEU A 113 0.59 14.36 -5.87
C LEU A 113 0.59 13.00 -6.58
N SER A 114 0.23 11.90 -5.91
CA SER A 114 0.13 10.58 -6.55
C SER A 114 -0.94 10.58 -7.65
N PHE A 115 -2.15 11.12 -7.42
CA PHE A 115 -3.15 11.33 -8.48
C PHE A 115 -2.64 12.26 -9.59
N THR A 116 -1.99 13.36 -9.22
CA THR A 116 -1.48 14.35 -10.17
C THR A 116 -0.44 13.74 -11.11
N LEU A 117 0.54 13.04 -10.54
CA LEU A 117 1.64 12.42 -11.27
C LEU A 117 1.18 11.18 -12.05
N THR A 118 0.19 10.43 -11.55
CA THR A 118 -0.43 9.34 -12.29
C THR A 118 -1.11 9.86 -13.55
N GLY A 119 -1.85 10.97 -13.45
CA GLY A 119 -2.45 11.63 -14.60
C GLY A 119 -1.40 12.15 -15.59
N LEU A 120 -0.36 12.83 -15.09
CA LEU A 120 0.72 13.38 -15.92
C LEU A 120 1.51 12.28 -16.66
N LEU A 121 1.95 11.24 -15.95
CA LEU A 121 2.69 10.11 -16.55
C LEU A 121 1.78 9.28 -17.44
N GLY A 122 0.50 9.14 -17.10
CA GLY A 122 -0.52 8.56 -17.97
C GLY A 122 -0.62 9.33 -19.28
N TYR A 123 -0.77 10.66 -19.23
CA TYR A 123 -0.75 11.52 -20.41
C TYR A 123 0.52 11.32 -21.24
N LEU A 124 1.70 11.30 -20.62
CA LEU A 124 2.96 11.09 -21.34
C LEU A 124 3.03 9.73 -22.04
N LEU A 125 2.66 8.65 -21.34
CA LEU A 125 2.62 7.30 -21.87
C LEU A 125 1.60 7.18 -23.01
N PHE A 126 0.36 7.58 -22.78
CA PHE A 126 -0.73 7.49 -23.75
C PHE A 126 -0.49 8.38 -24.98
N LYS A 127 0.18 9.52 -24.80
CA LYS A 127 0.61 10.38 -25.91
C LYS A 127 1.74 9.74 -26.71
N GLU A 128 2.70 9.07 -26.07
CA GLU A 128 3.75 8.32 -26.79
C GLU A 128 3.14 7.23 -27.67
N LEU A 129 2.08 6.55 -27.19
CA LEU A 129 1.40 5.47 -27.93
C LEU A 129 0.51 5.98 -29.09
N THR A 130 -0.21 7.08 -28.93
CA THR A 130 -1.21 7.54 -29.91
C THR A 130 -0.87 8.83 -30.64
N GLN A 131 0.11 9.59 -30.15
CA GLN A 131 0.48 10.91 -30.67
C GLN A 131 -0.67 11.94 -30.65
N SER A 132 -1.74 11.70 -29.89
CA SER A 132 -2.83 12.65 -29.67
C SER A 132 -2.78 13.21 -28.25
N SER A 133 -2.62 14.53 -28.13
CA SER A 133 -2.62 15.20 -26.83
C SER A 133 -3.99 15.12 -26.13
N ALA A 134 -5.10 15.22 -26.87
CA ALA A 134 -6.44 15.22 -26.28
C ALA A 134 -6.87 13.81 -25.83
N ALA A 135 -6.62 12.79 -26.65
CA ALA A 135 -6.84 11.38 -26.28
C ALA A 135 -6.04 11.00 -25.04
N ALA A 136 -4.76 11.37 -25.02
CA ALA A 136 -3.89 11.12 -23.88
C ALA A 136 -4.31 11.86 -22.61
N LEU A 137 -4.82 13.09 -22.71
CA LEU A 137 -5.28 13.85 -21.56
C LEU A 137 -6.52 13.19 -20.93
N LEU A 138 -7.48 12.77 -21.74
CA LEU A 138 -8.67 12.06 -21.24
C LEU A 138 -8.33 10.67 -20.71
N ALA A 139 -7.45 9.92 -21.38
CA ALA A 139 -7.00 8.61 -20.93
C ALA A 139 -6.23 8.67 -19.59
N GLY A 140 -5.38 9.70 -19.41
CA GLY A 140 -4.71 9.93 -18.13
C GLY A 140 -5.68 10.31 -17.00
N THR A 141 -6.73 11.09 -17.29
CA THR A 141 -7.82 11.35 -16.34
C THR A 141 -8.54 10.07 -15.93
N LEU A 142 -8.96 9.25 -16.91
CA LEU A 142 -9.66 7.99 -16.65
C LEU A 142 -8.83 7.04 -15.77
N PHE A 143 -7.53 6.92 -16.06
CA PHE A 143 -6.65 6.03 -15.30
C PHE A 143 -6.30 6.57 -13.90
N SER A 144 -6.08 7.88 -13.78
CA SER A 144 -5.71 8.48 -12.50
C SER A 144 -6.83 8.36 -11.45
N PHE A 145 -8.08 8.55 -11.85
CA PHE A 145 -9.22 8.57 -10.94
C PHE A 145 -9.99 7.24 -10.89
N LEU A 146 -9.35 6.12 -11.24
CA LEU A 146 -9.96 4.80 -11.06
C LEU A 146 -10.34 4.56 -9.59
N PRO A 147 -11.47 3.87 -9.30
CA PRO A 147 -11.81 3.46 -7.94
C PRO A 147 -10.71 2.69 -7.21
N PHE A 148 -9.87 1.96 -7.96
CA PHE A 148 -8.67 1.30 -7.45
C PHE A 148 -7.74 2.27 -6.72
N HIS A 149 -7.48 3.45 -7.30
CA HIS A 149 -6.56 4.43 -6.74
C HIS A 149 -7.10 5.01 -5.42
N TYR A 150 -8.40 5.33 -5.38
CA TYR A 150 -9.09 5.79 -4.17
C TYR A 150 -9.10 4.74 -3.06
N TRP A 151 -9.43 3.48 -3.40
CA TRP A 151 -9.52 2.40 -2.43
C TRP A 151 -8.18 2.08 -1.75
N HIS A 152 -7.09 2.26 -2.49
CA HIS A 152 -5.74 2.00 -2.00
C HIS A 152 -5.03 3.21 -1.45
N LEU A 153 -5.69 4.36 -1.36
CA LEU A 153 -5.09 5.57 -0.81
C LEU A 153 -4.49 5.39 0.60
N PRO A 154 -5.12 4.63 1.54
CA PRO A 154 -4.50 4.27 2.82
C PRO A 154 -3.20 3.45 2.73
N ARG A 155 -2.97 2.79 1.59
CA ARG A 155 -1.90 1.82 1.35
C ARG A 155 -0.92 2.38 0.33
N CYS A 156 0.03 3.20 0.78
CA CYS A 156 0.95 3.92 -0.11
C CYS A 156 1.79 3.02 -1.05
N HIS A 157 1.98 1.73 -0.74
CA HIS A 157 2.63 0.78 -1.66
C HIS A 157 1.74 0.34 -2.83
N THR A 158 0.42 0.52 -2.74
CA THR A 158 -0.52 0.16 -3.81
C THR A 158 -1.07 1.41 -4.50
N SER A 159 -1.24 2.52 -3.79
CA SER A 159 -1.68 3.78 -4.42
C SER A 159 -0.66 4.38 -5.38
N CYS A 160 0.62 4.00 -5.32
CA CYS A 160 1.72 4.62 -6.09
C CYS A 160 1.72 4.27 -7.60
N LEU A 161 0.62 4.53 -8.30
CA LEU A 161 0.44 4.23 -9.72
C LEU A 161 1.39 5.03 -10.61
N GLU A 162 1.77 6.24 -10.19
CA GLU A 162 2.75 7.06 -10.90
C GLU A 162 4.11 6.35 -10.98
N LEU A 163 4.52 5.66 -9.91
CA LEU A 163 5.77 4.91 -9.91
C LEU A 163 5.70 3.71 -10.84
N MET A 164 4.53 3.10 -11.03
CA MET A 164 4.32 2.04 -12.02
C MET A 164 4.42 2.56 -13.47
N LEU A 165 3.84 3.73 -13.76
CA LEU A 165 3.82 4.31 -15.10
C LEU A 165 5.18 4.84 -15.56
N LEU A 166 5.99 5.35 -14.63
CA LEU A 166 7.31 5.93 -14.93
C LEU A 166 8.27 4.96 -15.67
N PRO A 167 8.54 3.73 -15.19
CA PRO A 167 9.39 2.77 -15.88
C PRO A 167 8.77 2.28 -17.18
N ILE A 168 7.44 2.14 -17.26
CA ILE A 168 6.76 1.77 -18.52
C ILE A 168 7.02 2.85 -19.58
N TYR A 169 6.89 4.13 -19.21
CA TYR A 169 7.18 5.23 -20.11
C TYR A 169 8.63 5.24 -20.61
N PHE A 170 9.62 5.09 -19.72
CA PHE A 170 11.02 5.05 -20.12
C PHE A 170 11.38 3.78 -20.91
N TYR A 171 10.71 2.66 -20.63
CA TYR A 171 10.85 1.44 -21.40
C TYR A 171 10.35 1.62 -22.84
N TYR A 172 9.20 2.25 -23.06
CA TYR A 172 8.72 2.56 -24.40
C TYR A 172 9.61 3.58 -25.14
N ARG A 173 10.19 4.56 -24.41
CA ARG A 173 11.24 5.43 -24.99
C ARG A 173 12.49 4.65 -25.36
N LEU A 174 12.88 3.64 -24.58
CA LEU A 174 14.00 2.78 -24.90
C LEU A 174 13.71 1.97 -26.16
N LEU A 175 12.51 1.36 -26.27
CA LEU A 175 12.08 0.65 -27.48
C LEU A 175 12.12 1.51 -28.74
N ARG A 176 11.82 2.81 -28.63
CA ARG A 176 11.85 3.74 -29.75
C ARG A 176 13.27 4.20 -30.11
N THR A 177 14.07 4.56 -29.11
CA THR A 177 15.35 5.26 -29.34
C THR A 177 16.57 4.34 -29.39
N ARG A 178 16.52 3.19 -28.71
CA ARG A 178 17.63 2.22 -28.57
C ARG A 178 18.91 2.83 -28.00
N LYS A 179 18.80 3.91 -27.23
CA LYS A 179 19.95 4.60 -26.64
C LYS A 179 20.21 4.11 -25.23
N MET A 180 21.50 3.99 -24.87
CA MET A 180 21.95 3.65 -23.51
C MET A 180 21.41 4.64 -22.45
N LYS A 181 21.29 5.92 -22.80
CA LYS A 181 20.69 6.95 -21.93
C LYS A 181 19.26 6.58 -21.50
N SER A 182 18.47 5.96 -22.37
CA SER A 182 17.12 5.49 -22.00
C SER A 182 17.17 4.28 -21.07
N GLY A 183 18.22 3.45 -21.16
CA GLY A 183 18.51 2.39 -20.18
C GLY A 183 18.78 2.95 -18.79
N VAL A 184 19.60 4.02 -18.68
CA VAL A 184 19.85 4.71 -17.40
C VAL A 184 18.55 5.22 -16.79
N TRP A 185 17.73 5.94 -17.57
CA TRP A 185 16.45 6.46 -17.08
C TRP A 185 15.46 5.36 -16.68
N LEU A 186 15.44 4.24 -17.42
CA LEU A 186 14.66 3.07 -17.03
C LEU A 186 15.14 2.52 -15.69
N GLY A 187 16.44 2.31 -15.50
CA GLY A 187 17.02 1.86 -14.23
C GLY A 187 16.67 2.79 -13.07
N LEU A 188 16.89 4.10 -13.24
CA LEU A 188 16.55 5.12 -12.24
C LEU A 188 15.05 5.15 -11.90
N SER A 189 14.17 4.92 -12.87
CA SER A 189 12.73 4.87 -12.63
C SER A 189 12.25 3.63 -11.88
N LEU A 190 13.02 2.54 -11.92
CA LEU A 190 12.70 1.31 -11.19
C LEU A 190 13.05 1.39 -9.70
N VAL A 191 14.05 2.19 -9.34
CA VAL A 191 14.51 2.38 -7.95
C VAL A 191 13.38 2.83 -7.00
N PRO A 192 12.61 3.90 -7.28
CA PRO A 192 11.55 4.31 -6.37
C PRO A 192 10.43 3.25 -6.28
N VAL A 193 10.14 2.51 -7.36
CA VAL A 193 9.19 1.38 -7.30
C VAL A 193 9.70 0.30 -6.36
N PHE A 194 10.98 -0.05 -6.47
CA PHE A 194 11.62 -1.07 -5.65
C PHE A 194 11.55 -0.76 -4.16
N TYR A 195 11.80 0.49 -3.80
CA TYR A 195 11.76 0.96 -2.42
C TYR A 195 10.36 1.32 -1.90
N GLN A 196 9.36 1.39 -2.78
CA GLN A 196 7.98 1.69 -2.41
C GLN A 196 7.09 0.44 -2.36
N SER A 197 7.17 -0.42 -3.38
CA SER A 197 6.22 -1.50 -3.62
C SER A 197 6.87 -2.72 -4.26
N PRO A 198 7.26 -3.71 -3.45
CA PRO A 198 7.76 -4.99 -3.94
C PRO A 198 6.79 -5.69 -4.92
N ASN A 199 5.48 -5.53 -4.70
CA ASN A 199 4.45 -6.08 -5.59
C ASN A 199 4.53 -5.49 -7.00
N TYR A 200 4.72 -4.17 -7.12
CA TYR A 200 4.83 -3.52 -8.42
C TYR A 200 6.14 -3.83 -9.13
N VAL A 201 7.23 -4.09 -8.41
CA VAL A 201 8.45 -4.63 -9.02
C VAL A 201 8.16 -5.94 -9.73
N VAL A 202 7.48 -6.86 -9.06
CA VAL A 202 7.21 -8.18 -9.63
C VAL A 202 6.23 -8.09 -10.80
N TYR A 203 5.18 -7.28 -10.70
CA TYR A 203 4.29 -7.07 -11.84
C TYR A 203 4.97 -6.36 -13.02
N LEU A 204 5.90 -5.42 -12.77
CA LEU A 204 6.74 -4.83 -13.82
C LEU A 204 7.63 -5.88 -14.48
N THR A 205 8.25 -6.76 -13.69
CA THR A 205 9.04 -7.88 -14.21
C THR A 205 8.20 -8.78 -15.11
N MET A 206 6.98 -9.14 -14.68
CA MET A 206 6.05 -9.92 -15.50
C MET A 206 5.65 -9.17 -16.78
N PHE A 207 5.35 -7.88 -16.69
CA PHE A 207 5.02 -7.04 -17.84
C PHE A 207 6.18 -6.99 -18.86
N PHE A 208 7.42 -6.80 -18.40
CA PHE A 208 8.59 -6.79 -19.28
C PHE A 208 8.92 -8.18 -19.85
N MET A 209 8.72 -9.25 -19.08
CA MET A 209 8.86 -10.63 -19.57
C MET A 209 7.83 -10.93 -20.67
N LEU A 210 6.56 -10.57 -20.46
CA LEU A 210 5.53 -10.71 -21.49
C LEU A 210 5.86 -9.93 -22.76
N GLN A 211 6.36 -8.71 -22.61
CA GLN A 211 6.78 -7.89 -23.74
C GLN A 211 7.97 -8.51 -24.47
N PHE A 212 8.96 -9.01 -23.74
CA PHE A 212 10.11 -9.70 -24.32
C PHE A 212 9.68 -10.95 -25.11
N CYS A 213 8.82 -11.79 -24.53
CA CYS A 213 8.24 -12.95 -25.22
C CYS A 213 7.46 -12.53 -26.48
N TYR A 214 6.65 -11.47 -26.39
CA TYR A 214 5.91 -10.95 -27.55
C TYR A 214 6.85 -10.48 -28.67
N MET A 215 7.92 -9.76 -28.33
CA MET A 215 8.94 -9.33 -29.30
C MET A 215 9.67 -10.52 -29.91
N MET A 216 10.03 -11.56 -29.14
CA MET A 216 10.64 -12.77 -29.67
C MET A 216 9.76 -13.50 -30.67
N LEU A 217 8.43 -13.46 -30.49
CA LEU A 217 7.48 -14.12 -31.38
C LEU A 217 7.14 -13.29 -32.61
N TRP A 218 7.04 -11.96 -32.47
CA TRP A 218 6.41 -11.12 -33.50
C TRP A 218 7.26 -9.96 -34.02
N ASP A 219 8.35 -9.60 -33.32
CA ASP A 219 9.17 -8.44 -33.63
C ASP A 219 10.64 -8.64 -33.21
N ARG A 220 11.27 -9.72 -33.70
CA ARG A 220 12.65 -10.07 -33.33
C ARG A 220 13.66 -8.98 -33.73
N GLY A 221 13.38 -8.22 -34.80
CA GLY A 221 14.20 -7.08 -35.22
C GLY A 221 14.29 -6.00 -34.15
N SER A 222 13.29 -5.94 -33.26
CA SER A 222 13.31 -5.10 -32.08
C SER A 222 14.17 -5.61 -30.92
N LEU A 223 14.92 -6.70 -31.04
CA LEU A 223 15.87 -7.18 -30.02
C LEU A 223 17.32 -6.92 -30.43
N SER A 224 17.65 -5.66 -30.73
CA SER A 224 19.00 -5.26 -31.14
C SER A 224 20.02 -5.31 -29.98
N ALA A 225 21.31 -5.44 -30.31
CA ALA A 225 22.40 -5.40 -29.33
C ALA A 225 22.37 -4.14 -28.45
N ASN A 226 22.02 -2.98 -29.02
CA ASN A 226 21.88 -1.73 -28.27
C ASN A 226 20.70 -1.76 -27.29
N TRP A 227 19.60 -2.43 -27.65
CA TRP A 227 18.49 -2.64 -26.71
C TRP A 227 18.92 -3.54 -25.55
N LEU A 228 19.59 -4.66 -25.83
CA LEU A 228 20.10 -5.58 -24.81
C LEU A 228 21.07 -4.88 -23.86
N ARG A 229 22.04 -4.13 -24.39
CA ARG A 229 22.98 -3.33 -23.58
C ARG A 229 22.27 -2.31 -22.72
N ALA A 230 21.26 -1.63 -23.25
CA ALA A 230 20.50 -0.63 -22.49
C ALA A 230 19.63 -1.25 -21.39
N VAL A 231 19.03 -2.43 -21.63
CA VAL A 231 18.33 -3.21 -20.60
C VAL A 231 19.31 -3.70 -19.53
N ALA A 232 20.47 -4.23 -19.94
CA ALA A 232 21.52 -4.62 -19.01
C ALA A 232 21.99 -3.43 -18.14
N LEU A 233 22.13 -2.24 -18.73
CA LEU A 233 22.44 -1.02 -17.99
C LEU A 233 21.30 -0.63 -17.02
N ALA A 234 20.03 -0.77 -17.42
CA ALA A 234 18.91 -0.52 -16.51
C ALA A 234 18.94 -1.45 -15.29
N VAL A 235 19.21 -2.74 -15.52
CA VAL A 235 19.37 -3.75 -14.45
C VAL A 235 20.58 -3.42 -13.57
N ALA A 236 21.71 -3.02 -14.16
CA ALA A 236 22.91 -2.66 -13.41
C ALA A 236 22.69 -1.43 -12.52
N VAL A 237 22.01 -0.39 -13.03
CA VAL A 237 21.64 0.80 -12.26
C VAL A 237 20.70 0.44 -11.10
N LEU A 238 19.68 -0.38 -11.36
CA LEU A 238 18.77 -0.84 -10.31
C LEU A 238 19.54 -1.66 -9.26
N ALA A 239 20.34 -2.63 -9.67
CA ALA A 239 21.10 -3.50 -8.77
C ALA A 239 22.06 -2.69 -7.89
N LEU A 240 22.78 -1.72 -8.46
CA LEU A 240 23.68 -0.84 -7.72
C LEU A 240 22.92 -0.06 -6.63
N LEU A 241 21.80 0.55 -6.98
CA LEU A 241 21.03 1.41 -6.06
C LEU A 241 20.14 0.62 -5.09
N ALA A 242 19.77 -0.62 -5.44
CA ALA A 242 19.05 -1.56 -4.57
C ALA A 242 19.98 -2.34 -3.63
N SER A 243 21.30 -2.34 -3.89
CA SER A 243 22.28 -3.14 -3.16
C SER A 243 22.25 -2.97 -1.64
N PRO A 244 22.06 -1.77 -1.04
CA PRO A 244 22.02 -1.64 0.42
C PRO A 244 20.86 -2.43 1.04
N PHE A 245 19.69 -2.42 0.39
CA PHE A 245 18.54 -3.18 0.85
C PHE A 245 18.71 -4.68 0.60
N LEU A 246 19.18 -5.06 -0.59
CA LEU A 246 19.43 -6.46 -0.93
C LEU A 246 20.44 -7.12 0.03
N TRP A 247 21.43 -6.35 0.49
CA TRP A 247 22.35 -6.77 1.53
C TRP A 247 21.63 -7.09 2.85
N GLN A 248 20.72 -6.21 3.32
CA GLN A 248 19.96 -6.46 4.54
C GLN A 248 19.02 -7.67 4.41
N VAL A 249 18.36 -7.82 3.26
CA VAL A 249 17.55 -9.02 2.96
C VAL A 249 18.41 -10.28 3.01
N GLY A 250 19.60 -10.24 2.43
CA GLY A 250 20.56 -11.35 2.50
C GLY A 250 20.84 -11.75 3.95
N LYS A 251 21.20 -10.79 4.82
CA LYS A 251 21.46 -11.05 6.24
C LYS A 251 20.28 -11.74 6.94
N GLU A 252 19.06 -11.24 6.75
CA GLU A 252 17.87 -11.81 7.38
C GLU A 252 17.56 -13.24 6.92
N VAL A 253 17.69 -13.50 5.61
CA VAL A 253 17.47 -14.85 5.06
C VAL A 253 18.52 -15.83 5.60
N PHE A 254 19.78 -15.42 5.73
CA PHE A 254 20.82 -16.23 6.36
C PHE A 254 20.53 -16.53 7.84
N HIS A 255 19.87 -15.62 8.56
CA HIS A 255 19.41 -15.83 9.94
C HIS A 255 18.10 -16.62 10.05
N LYS A 256 17.64 -17.27 8.95
CA LYS A 256 16.42 -18.09 8.87
C LYS A 256 15.11 -17.34 9.16
N SER A 257 15.12 -16.00 9.08
CA SER A 257 13.90 -15.20 9.09
C SER A 257 13.16 -15.39 7.76
N THR A 258 12.13 -16.23 7.73
CA THR A 258 11.32 -16.39 6.51
C THR A 258 10.18 -15.38 6.46
N PRO A 259 9.95 -14.71 5.31
CA PRO A 259 8.77 -13.89 5.11
C PRO A 259 7.49 -14.71 5.30
N SER A 260 6.46 -14.09 5.87
CA SER A 260 5.15 -14.73 6.02
C SER A 260 4.54 -15.06 4.66
N THR A 261 4.01 -16.27 4.52
CA THR A 261 3.20 -16.67 3.37
C THR A 261 1.73 -16.50 3.69
N SER A 262 0.94 -16.13 2.68
CA SER A 262 -0.51 -15.99 2.78
C SER A 262 -1.16 -17.35 2.59
N THR A 263 -2.24 -17.63 3.31
CA THR A 263 -3.00 -18.87 3.11
C THR A 263 -3.76 -18.85 1.77
N LEU A 264 -4.10 -20.03 1.24
CA LEU A 264 -4.92 -20.13 0.04
C LEU A 264 -6.31 -19.50 0.23
N GLN A 265 -6.86 -19.61 1.44
CA GLN A 265 -8.14 -19.00 1.81
C GLN A 265 -8.07 -17.47 1.80
N GLU A 266 -7.04 -16.87 2.39
CA GLU A 266 -6.85 -15.42 2.34
C GLU A 266 -6.71 -14.90 0.91
N GLN A 267 -5.91 -15.57 0.08
CA GLN A 267 -5.76 -15.18 -1.32
C GLN A 267 -7.08 -15.27 -2.09
N SER A 268 -7.88 -16.31 -1.86
CA SER A 268 -9.22 -16.41 -2.44
C SER A 268 -10.15 -15.28 -1.97
N ILE A 269 -10.10 -14.89 -0.68
CA ILE A 269 -10.88 -13.75 -0.18
C ILE A 269 -10.49 -12.44 -0.90
N TYR A 270 -9.20 -12.23 -1.14
CA TYR A 270 -8.66 -11.05 -1.82
C TYR A 270 -8.50 -11.23 -3.35
N SER A 271 -9.28 -12.11 -3.96
CA SER A 271 -9.35 -12.32 -5.41
C SER A 271 -10.50 -11.54 -6.04
N ALA A 272 -10.35 -11.10 -7.28
CA ALA A 272 -11.39 -10.33 -7.97
C ALA A 272 -12.68 -11.14 -8.16
N ASN A 273 -13.81 -10.53 -7.82
CA ASN A 273 -15.12 -11.01 -8.23
C ASN A 273 -15.39 -10.53 -9.66
N LEU A 274 -15.69 -11.45 -10.58
CA LEU A 274 -15.87 -11.10 -12.00
C LEU A 274 -16.96 -10.04 -12.21
N LEU A 275 -18.04 -10.10 -11.43
CA LEU A 275 -19.11 -9.08 -11.49
C LEU A 275 -18.65 -7.70 -11.00
N GLY A 276 -17.62 -7.63 -10.16
CA GLY A 276 -17.07 -6.37 -9.66
C GLY A 276 -16.43 -5.50 -10.74
N PHE A 277 -16.04 -6.06 -11.89
CA PHE A 277 -15.58 -5.27 -13.03
C PHE A 277 -16.71 -4.55 -13.78
N VAL A 278 -17.98 -4.87 -13.52
CA VAL A 278 -19.15 -4.32 -14.23
C VAL A 278 -20.13 -3.63 -13.28
N LEU A 279 -20.23 -4.09 -12.04
CA LEU A 279 -21.11 -3.53 -11.02
C LEU A 279 -20.33 -2.56 -10.13
N PRO A 280 -20.78 -1.30 -9.99
CA PRO A 280 -20.10 -0.31 -9.17
C PRO A 280 -20.17 -0.66 -7.67
N GLY A 281 -19.16 -0.25 -6.90
CA GLY A 281 -19.18 -0.32 -5.44
C GLY A 281 -19.85 0.88 -4.77
N GLU A 282 -20.06 0.79 -3.46
CA GLU A 282 -20.74 1.82 -2.64
C GLU A 282 -20.06 3.18 -2.62
N ASN A 283 -18.78 3.23 -2.98
CA ASN A 283 -18.03 4.47 -3.07
C ASN A 283 -18.42 5.32 -4.29
N ASN A 284 -19.12 4.74 -5.29
CA ASN A 284 -19.64 5.51 -6.41
C ASN A 284 -20.98 6.17 -6.07
N ARG A 285 -20.98 7.51 -5.99
CA ARG A 285 -22.16 8.30 -5.63
C ARG A 285 -23.13 8.46 -6.78
N PHE A 286 -22.61 8.68 -7.99
CA PHE A 286 -23.40 8.92 -9.19
C PHE A 286 -24.20 7.66 -9.58
N LEU A 287 -23.60 6.48 -9.41
CA LEU A 287 -24.21 5.18 -9.71
C LEU A 287 -24.78 4.48 -8.46
N SER A 288 -25.18 5.25 -7.44
CA SER A 288 -25.59 4.69 -6.13
C SER A 288 -26.75 3.68 -6.16
N PRO A 289 -27.78 3.77 -7.04
CA PRO A 289 -28.80 2.72 -7.13
C PRO A 289 -28.22 1.39 -7.64
N LEU A 290 -27.34 1.46 -8.65
CA LEU A 290 -26.66 0.29 -9.20
C LEU A 290 -25.66 -0.31 -8.22
N SER A 291 -25.01 0.52 -7.40
CA SER A 291 -24.03 0.00 -6.43
C SER A 291 -24.69 -0.83 -5.34
N LYS A 292 -25.89 -0.47 -4.86
CA LYS A 292 -26.66 -1.30 -3.93
C LYS A 292 -26.97 -2.69 -4.48
N ILE A 293 -27.38 -2.76 -5.75
CA ILE A 293 -27.58 -4.04 -6.45
C ILE A 293 -26.24 -4.78 -6.57
N GLY A 294 -25.18 -4.07 -6.96
CA GLY A 294 -23.82 -4.57 -7.03
C GLY A 294 -23.38 -5.29 -5.76
N ASN A 295 -23.50 -4.64 -4.60
CA ASN A 295 -23.09 -5.23 -3.32
C ASN A 295 -23.97 -6.41 -2.96
N ARG A 296 -25.29 -6.33 -3.18
CA ARG A 296 -26.18 -7.46 -2.92
C ARG A 296 -25.78 -8.68 -3.76
N LEU A 297 -25.41 -8.49 -5.02
CA LEU A 297 -25.02 -9.58 -5.92
C LEU A 297 -23.61 -10.11 -5.66
N THR A 298 -22.71 -9.30 -5.10
CA THR A 298 -21.29 -9.64 -4.88
C THR A 298 -20.91 -9.82 -3.41
N SER A 299 -21.87 -9.73 -2.49
CA SER A 299 -21.63 -9.85 -1.06
C SER A 299 -21.06 -11.20 -0.69
N GLY A 300 -20.06 -11.20 0.19
CA GLY A 300 -19.56 -12.38 0.87
C GLY A 300 -18.47 -13.17 0.14
N ARG A 301 -18.13 -12.85 -1.13
CA ARG A 301 -17.07 -13.57 -1.88
C ARG A 301 -16.26 -12.63 -2.78
N GLY A 302 -14.94 -12.72 -2.64
CA GLY A 302 -13.98 -11.96 -3.44
C GLY A 302 -14.09 -10.45 -3.25
N VAL A 303 -13.27 -9.73 -4.01
CA VAL A 303 -13.23 -8.28 -4.04
C VAL A 303 -14.15 -7.77 -5.15
N ALA A 304 -15.10 -6.92 -4.78
CA ALA A 304 -16.13 -6.40 -5.66
C ALA A 304 -15.80 -4.99 -6.19
N GLY A 305 -16.79 -4.36 -6.82
CA GLY A 305 -16.62 -3.10 -7.57
C GLY A 305 -16.21 -1.86 -6.77
N ARG A 306 -16.03 -1.95 -5.46
CA ARG A 306 -15.48 -0.83 -4.68
C ARG A 306 -14.02 -0.54 -5.06
N GLU A 307 -13.27 -1.60 -5.38
CA GLU A 307 -11.85 -1.53 -5.77
C GLU A 307 -11.67 -1.64 -7.28
N ILE A 308 -12.33 -2.60 -7.93
CA ILE A 308 -11.97 -3.03 -9.29
C ILE A 308 -12.86 -2.48 -10.40
N PHE A 309 -13.99 -1.83 -10.08
CA PHE A 309 -14.88 -1.27 -11.09
C PHE A 309 -14.18 -0.13 -11.84
N PRO A 310 -14.00 -0.21 -13.17
CA PRO A 310 -13.27 0.80 -13.93
C PRO A 310 -14.10 2.01 -14.37
N GLY A 311 -15.43 1.99 -14.21
CA GLY A 311 -16.34 2.96 -14.82
C GLY A 311 -16.87 2.49 -16.18
N TYR A 312 -18.14 2.74 -16.45
CA TYR A 312 -18.79 2.42 -17.72
C TYR A 312 -18.19 3.20 -18.87
N LEU A 313 -17.71 4.43 -18.66
CA LEU A 313 -17.05 5.19 -19.72
C LEU A 313 -15.76 4.51 -20.18
N LEU A 314 -14.90 4.07 -19.25
CA LEU A 314 -13.67 3.35 -19.59
C LEU A 314 -13.97 1.98 -20.19
N LEU A 315 -14.96 1.23 -19.66
CA LEU A 315 -15.40 -0.04 -20.26
C LEU A 315 -15.85 0.14 -21.70
N LEU A 316 -16.73 1.10 -21.95
CA LEU A 316 -17.27 1.35 -23.28
C LEU A 316 -16.16 1.74 -24.26
N LEU A 317 -15.34 2.76 -23.92
CA LEU A 317 -14.27 3.22 -24.79
C LEU A 317 -13.20 2.14 -24.99
N GLY A 318 -12.86 1.39 -23.94
CA GLY A 318 -11.88 0.31 -23.99
C GLY A 318 -12.35 -0.84 -24.86
N VAL A 319 -13.60 -1.30 -24.69
CA VAL A 319 -14.19 -2.36 -25.52
C VAL A 319 -14.26 -1.92 -26.98
N LEU A 320 -14.79 -0.72 -27.29
CA LEU A 320 -14.79 -0.17 -28.64
C LEU A 320 -13.36 -0.07 -29.23
N GLY A 321 -12.39 0.29 -28.40
CA GLY A 321 -10.97 0.28 -28.74
C GLY A 321 -10.43 -1.10 -29.07
N ILE A 322 -10.82 -2.14 -28.34
CA ILE A 322 -10.47 -3.54 -28.65
C ILE A 322 -11.05 -3.94 -29.99
N PHE A 323 -12.34 -3.67 -30.25
CA PHE A 323 -12.99 -3.94 -31.54
C PHE A 323 -12.25 -3.28 -32.72
N PHE A 324 -11.83 -2.03 -32.54
CA PHE A 324 -11.05 -1.30 -33.55
C PHE A 324 -9.63 -1.87 -33.70
N ALA A 325 -8.98 -2.21 -32.59
CA ALA A 325 -7.61 -2.70 -32.54
C ALA A 325 -7.42 -4.07 -33.22
N ARG A 326 -8.50 -4.85 -33.44
CA ARG A 326 -8.45 -6.13 -34.16
C ARG A 326 -7.82 -6.00 -35.55
N ARG A 327 -8.04 -4.87 -36.22
CA ARG A 327 -7.46 -4.55 -37.55
C ARG A 327 -5.99 -4.14 -37.48
N HIS A 328 -5.47 -3.89 -36.28
CA HIS A 328 -4.11 -3.42 -36.01
C HIS A 328 -3.42 -4.28 -34.94
N ILE A 329 -3.67 -5.59 -34.95
CA ILE A 329 -3.23 -6.52 -33.91
C ILE A 329 -1.71 -6.53 -33.71
N ARG A 330 -0.92 -6.19 -34.73
CA ARG A 330 0.54 -6.04 -34.56
C ARG A 330 0.93 -4.96 -33.55
N HIS A 331 0.17 -3.86 -33.48
CA HIS A 331 0.43 -2.75 -32.57
C HIS A 331 -0.25 -2.88 -31.22
N TYR A 332 -1.39 -3.57 -31.16
CA TYR A 332 -2.20 -3.70 -29.94
C TYR A 332 -2.17 -5.11 -29.32
N GLY A 333 -1.58 -6.09 -29.99
CA GLY A 333 -1.56 -7.50 -29.59
C GLY A 333 -0.92 -7.70 -28.23
N PHE A 334 0.22 -7.04 -27.98
CA PHE A 334 0.85 -7.03 -26.66
C PHE A 334 -0.10 -6.55 -25.56
N TRP A 335 -0.79 -5.42 -25.78
CA TRP A 335 -1.72 -4.87 -24.80
C TRP A 335 -2.94 -5.79 -24.59
N LEU A 336 -3.36 -6.55 -25.61
CA LEU A 336 -4.39 -7.59 -25.45
C LEU A 336 -3.87 -8.74 -24.59
N CYS A 337 -2.62 -9.19 -24.81
CA CYS A 337 -1.98 -10.20 -23.97
C CYS A 337 -1.88 -9.73 -22.51
N CYS A 338 -1.47 -8.48 -22.27
CA CYS A 338 -1.45 -7.89 -20.94
C CYS A 338 -2.83 -7.85 -20.30
N LEU A 339 -3.84 -7.39 -21.05
CA LEU A 339 -5.22 -7.32 -20.56
C LEU A 339 -5.69 -8.71 -20.08
N VAL A 340 -5.54 -9.74 -20.92
CA VAL A 340 -5.98 -11.10 -20.61
C VAL A 340 -5.17 -11.70 -19.46
N PHE A 341 -3.84 -11.58 -19.50
CA PHE A 341 -2.95 -12.16 -18.50
C PHE A 341 -3.20 -11.57 -17.11
N PHE A 342 -3.18 -10.24 -16.98
CA PHE A 342 -3.33 -9.59 -15.68
C PHE A 342 -4.76 -9.65 -15.15
N LEU A 343 -5.76 -9.71 -16.03
CA LEU A 343 -7.15 -9.99 -15.64
C LEU A 343 -7.25 -11.40 -15.06
N ALA A 344 -6.69 -12.41 -15.74
CA ALA A 344 -6.69 -13.78 -15.26
C ALA A 344 -5.95 -13.94 -13.92
N LEU A 345 -4.82 -13.24 -13.73
CA LEU A 345 -4.14 -13.20 -12.43
C LEU A 345 -5.02 -12.56 -11.34
N SER A 346 -5.79 -11.53 -11.68
CA SER A 346 -6.58 -10.78 -10.69
C SER A 346 -7.73 -11.60 -10.13
N LEU A 347 -8.24 -12.56 -10.91
CA LEU A 347 -9.25 -13.53 -10.47
C LEU A 347 -8.71 -14.51 -9.42
N GLY A 348 -7.39 -14.53 -9.19
CA GLY A 348 -6.75 -15.33 -8.14
C GLY A 348 -6.85 -16.84 -8.37
N PRO A 349 -6.71 -17.68 -7.31
CA PRO A 349 -6.62 -19.12 -7.46
C PRO A 349 -7.94 -19.78 -7.89
N TYR A 350 -9.09 -19.18 -7.58
CA TYR A 350 -10.41 -19.72 -7.88
C TYR A 350 -11.35 -18.62 -8.39
N LEU A 351 -12.24 -18.99 -9.31
CA LEU A 351 -13.16 -18.04 -9.92
C LEU A 351 -14.29 -17.65 -8.95
N HIS A 352 -14.50 -16.34 -8.78
CA HIS A 352 -15.63 -15.77 -8.06
C HIS A 352 -16.60 -15.09 -9.02
N ILE A 353 -17.89 -15.47 -8.98
CA ILE A 353 -18.96 -14.80 -9.73
C ILE A 353 -20.13 -14.55 -8.78
N GLY A 354 -20.37 -13.28 -8.47
CA GLY A 354 -21.41 -12.90 -7.52
C GLY A 354 -21.16 -13.52 -6.15
N GLN A 355 -22.15 -14.18 -5.58
CA GLN A 355 -22.03 -14.82 -4.25
C GLN A 355 -21.41 -16.22 -4.29
N LYS A 356 -20.99 -16.73 -5.46
CA LYS A 356 -20.48 -18.10 -5.65
C LYS A 356 -18.98 -18.11 -5.96
N THR A 357 -18.28 -19.04 -5.30
CA THR A 357 -16.90 -19.43 -5.65
C THR A 357 -16.93 -20.78 -6.35
N TYR A 358 -16.18 -20.92 -7.44
CA TYR A 358 -16.03 -22.17 -8.19
C TYR A 358 -14.70 -22.84 -7.82
N TRP A 359 -14.71 -23.62 -6.74
CA TRP A 359 -13.52 -24.31 -6.20
C TRP A 359 -12.98 -25.40 -7.13
N GLU A 360 -13.85 -25.99 -7.95
CA GLU A 360 -13.53 -27.03 -8.94
C GLU A 360 -12.66 -26.51 -10.11
N LEU A 361 -12.57 -25.18 -10.28
CA LEU A 361 -11.91 -24.55 -11.43
C LEU A 361 -10.65 -23.81 -10.97
N PRO A 362 -9.50 -24.50 -10.81
CA PRO A 362 -8.24 -23.84 -10.49
C PRO A 362 -7.81 -22.93 -11.65
N LEU A 363 -7.58 -21.66 -11.34
CA LEU A 363 -7.12 -20.65 -12.29
C LEU A 363 -5.59 -20.56 -12.35
N PRO A 364 -5.00 -19.87 -13.35
CA PRO A 364 -3.54 -19.80 -13.51
C PRO A 364 -2.77 -19.40 -12.24
N TYR A 365 -3.33 -18.50 -11.42
CA TYR A 365 -2.71 -18.08 -10.16
C TYR A 365 -2.46 -19.25 -9.19
N PHE A 366 -3.36 -20.24 -9.15
CA PHE A 366 -3.20 -21.43 -8.29
C PHE A 366 -1.93 -22.20 -8.62
N TYR A 367 -1.65 -22.41 -9.90
CA TYR A 367 -0.44 -23.09 -10.36
C TYR A 367 0.81 -22.23 -10.14
N LEU A 368 0.72 -20.92 -10.34
CA LEU A 368 1.83 -20.01 -10.09
C LEU A 368 2.23 -20.00 -8.61
N ARG A 369 1.24 -19.98 -7.70
CA ARG A 369 1.46 -20.14 -6.26
C ARG A 369 2.20 -21.42 -5.88
N LYS A 370 1.85 -22.55 -6.51
CA LYS A 370 2.49 -23.83 -6.23
C LYS A 370 3.97 -23.85 -6.59
N ASN A 371 4.35 -23.15 -7.65
CA ASN A 371 5.70 -23.24 -8.21
C ASN A 371 6.62 -22.06 -7.84
N PHE A 372 6.06 -20.90 -7.49
CA PHE A 372 6.82 -19.67 -7.28
C PHE A 372 6.52 -19.05 -5.92
N PHE A 373 7.56 -18.90 -5.11
CA PHE A 373 7.47 -18.41 -3.72
C PHE A 373 6.83 -17.02 -3.60
N PHE A 374 7.06 -16.13 -4.58
CA PHE A 374 6.42 -14.81 -4.59
C PHE A 374 4.88 -14.88 -4.52
N PHE A 375 4.27 -15.78 -5.29
CA PHE A 375 2.81 -15.96 -5.31
C PHE A 375 2.28 -16.62 -4.03
N GLN A 376 3.17 -17.16 -3.18
CA GLN A 376 2.81 -17.59 -1.83
C GLN A 376 2.83 -16.43 -0.83
N MET A 377 3.69 -15.43 -1.05
CA MET A 377 3.71 -14.21 -0.23
C MET A 377 2.57 -13.27 -0.56
N ASP A 378 2.24 -13.12 -1.85
CA ASP A 378 1.20 -12.18 -2.28
C ASP A 378 -0.16 -12.55 -1.67
N ARG A 379 -0.69 -11.65 -0.86
CA ARG A 379 -1.97 -11.83 -0.16
C ARG A 379 -3.17 -11.49 -1.03
N SER A 380 -3.00 -10.63 -2.04
CA SER A 380 -4.12 -9.95 -2.71
C SER A 380 -3.97 -10.00 -4.23
N PRO A 381 -4.30 -11.15 -4.86
CA PRO A 381 -4.24 -11.34 -6.30
C PRO A 381 -4.96 -10.23 -7.08
N VAL A 382 -6.08 -9.72 -6.54
CA VAL A 382 -6.88 -8.65 -7.14
C VAL A 382 -6.05 -7.45 -7.59
N ARG A 383 -4.95 -7.13 -6.90
CA ARG A 383 -4.10 -5.97 -7.19
C ARG A 383 -3.49 -6.01 -8.58
N SER A 384 -3.36 -7.19 -9.19
CA SER A 384 -2.90 -7.30 -10.58
C SER A 384 -3.90 -6.68 -11.58
N CYS A 385 -5.15 -6.42 -11.18
CA CYS A 385 -6.18 -5.84 -12.06
C CYS A 385 -5.79 -4.46 -12.59
N ILE A 386 -5.00 -3.68 -11.86
CA ILE A 386 -4.61 -2.33 -12.31
C ILE A 386 -3.80 -2.36 -13.62
N TRP A 387 -3.08 -3.45 -13.87
CA TRP A 387 -2.35 -3.69 -15.12
C TRP A 387 -3.29 -4.04 -16.28
N ALA A 388 -4.35 -4.80 -16.00
CA ALA A 388 -5.43 -5.04 -16.95
C ALA A 388 -6.16 -3.72 -17.28
N LEU A 389 -6.43 -2.88 -16.28
CA LEU A 389 -7.05 -1.58 -16.47
C LEU A 389 -6.15 -0.57 -17.20
N LEU A 390 -4.83 -0.65 -17.02
CA LEU A 390 -3.86 0.09 -17.83
C LEU A 390 -3.99 -0.30 -19.31
N ALA A 391 -4.01 -1.60 -19.60
CA ALA A 391 -4.18 -2.10 -20.96
C ALA A 391 -5.54 -1.69 -21.56
N LEU A 392 -6.63 -1.78 -20.80
CA LEU A 392 -7.95 -1.30 -21.22
C LEU A 392 -7.93 0.19 -21.56
N THR A 393 -7.23 1.00 -20.76
CA THR A 393 -7.04 2.43 -21.02
C THR A 393 -6.24 2.70 -22.31
N VAL A 394 -5.25 1.85 -22.64
CA VAL A 394 -4.54 1.94 -23.93
C VAL A 394 -5.49 1.75 -25.12
N PHE A 395 -6.42 0.78 -25.04
CA PHE A 395 -7.44 0.60 -26.06
C PHE A 395 -8.39 1.80 -26.15
N ALA A 396 -8.86 2.32 -25.01
CA ALA A 396 -9.72 3.50 -24.96
C ALA A 396 -9.03 4.72 -25.61
N ASN A 397 -7.76 4.95 -25.29
CA ASN A 397 -6.94 6.01 -25.88
C ASN A 397 -6.80 5.86 -27.41
N GLY A 398 -6.59 4.64 -27.90
CA GLY A 398 -6.57 4.34 -29.34
C GLY A 398 -7.88 4.69 -30.04
N TYR A 399 -9.02 4.34 -29.42
CA TYR A 399 -10.35 4.69 -29.93
C TYR A 399 -10.60 6.21 -29.93
N LEU A 400 -10.28 6.88 -28.83
CA LEU A 400 -10.39 8.35 -28.71
C LEU A 400 -9.59 9.07 -29.80
N ARG A 401 -8.37 8.61 -30.10
CA ARG A 401 -7.57 9.13 -31.22
C ARG A 401 -8.29 8.96 -32.56
N TRP A 402 -8.91 7.80 -32.79
CA TRP A 402 -9.65 7.54 -34.02
C TRP A 402 -10.87 8.47 -34.16
N VAL A 403 -11.67 8.62 -33.10
CA VAL A 403 -12.82 9.55 -33.09
C VAL A 403 -12.37 10.98 -33.35
N GLN A 404 -11.28 11.41 -32.71
CA GLN A 404 -10.72 12.74 -32.89
C GLN A 404 -10.35 13.02 -34.37
N LYS A 405 -9.81 12.03 -35.08
CA LYS A 405 -9.47 12.17 -36.51
C LYS A 405 -10.70 12.25 -37.42
N LYS A 406 -11.84 11.69 -37.00
CA LYS A 406 -13.08 11.67 -37.79
C LYS A 406 -13.93 12.93 -37.61
N LEU A 407 -13.80 13.62 -36.48
CA LEU A 407 -14.59 14.81 -36.18
C LEU A 407 -13.86 16.09 -36.56
N ALA A 408 -14.60 17.06 -37.12
CA ALA A 408 -14.09 18.41 -37.34
C ALA A 408 -13.75 19.09 -36.00
N GLY A 409 -12.73 19.97 -36.01
CA GLY A 409 -12.06 20.45 -34.81
C GLY A 409 -12.98 20.98 -33.69
N GLY A 410 -14.04 21.74 -34.02
CA GLY A 410 -15.01 22.25 -33.03
C GLY A 410 -15.83 21.13 -32.36
N LYS A 411 -16.40 20.21 -33.16
CA LYS A 411 -17.17 19.06 -32.66
C LYS A 411 -16.31 18.12 -31.82
N SER A 412 -15.06 17.91 -32.25
CA SER A 412 -14.10 17.12 -31.47
C SER A 412 -13.83 17.73 -30.10
N LYS A 413 -13.58 19.05 -30.00
CA LYS A 413 -13.34 19.71 -28.71
C LYS A 413 -14.54 19.54 -27.77
N ILE A 414 -15.76 19.79 -28.25
CA ILE A 414 -16.99 19.66 -27.46
C ILE A 414 -17.12 18.21 -26.94
N LEU A 415 -16.94 17.21 -27.81
CA LEU A 415 -17.01 15.82 -27.40
C LEU A 415 -16.00 15.50 -26.28
N PHE A 416 -14.74 15.92 -26.43
CA PHE A 416 -13.71 15.65 -25.41
C PHE A 416 -14.00 16.36 -24.08
N VAL A 417 -14.59 17.56 -24.10
CA VAL A 417 -15.06 18.25 -22.89
C VAL A 417 -16.19 17.47 -22.24
N LEU A 418 -17.19 17.02 -23.00
CA LEU A 418 -18.31 16.23 -22.49
C LEU A 418 -17.86 14.89 -21.92
N LEU A 419 -16.96 14.17 -22.61
CA LEU A 419 -16.40 12.91 -22.10
C LEU A 419 -15.54 13.14 -20.86
N GLY A 420 -14.80 14.25 -20.79
CA GLY A 420 -14.05 14.65 -19.61
C GLY A 420 -14.97 14.94 -18.42
N ALA A 421 -16.04 15.71 -18.63
CA ALA A 421 -17.03 15.98 -17.60
C ALA A 421 -17.72 14.69 -17.12
N LEU A 422 -18.10 13.80 -18.05
CA LEU A 422 -18.68 12.50 -17.71
C LEU A 422 -17.71 11.62 -16.93
N ALA A 423 -16.42 11.58 -17.32
CA ALA A 423 -15.39 10.85 -16.59
C ALA A 423 -15.27 11.36 -15.14
N LEU A 424 -15.23 12.68 -14.95
CA LEU A 424 -15.16 13.26 -13.62
C LEU A 424 -16.43 12.98 -12.81
N LEU A 425 -17.61 13.10 -13.40
CA LEU A 425 -18.88 12.79 -12.72
C LEU A 425 -18.97 11.32 -12.29
N GLU A 426 -18.62 10.40 -13.19
CA GLU A 426 -18.68 8.96 -12.93
C GLU A 426 -17.66 8.51 -11.88
N LEU A 427 -16.43 9.04 -11.94
CA LEU A 427 -15.31 8.61 -11.10
C LEU A 427 -15.19 9.42 -9.79
N ASN A 428 -16.01 10.45 -9.59
CA ASN A 428 -15.93 11.30 -8.41
C ASN A 428 -16.32 10.56 -7.12
N GLN A 429 -15.39 10.55 -6.15
CA GLN A 429 -15.62 10.04 -4.80
C GLN A 429 -15.60 11.13 -3.72
N ALA A 430 -15.27 12.37 -4.08
CA ALA A 430 -15.22 13.50 -3.17
C ALA A 430 -16.63 13.96 -2.71
N PRO A 431 -16.76 14.60 -1.54
CA PRO A 431 -15.73 14.78 -0.50
C PRO A 431 -15.26 13.49 0.16
N ILE A 432 -13.94 13.30 0.27
CA ILE A 432 -13.34 12.22 1.05
C ILE A 432 -13.61 12.51 2.53
N LYS A 433 -14.18 11.52 3.23
CA LYS A 433 -14.41 11.63 4.67
C LYS A 433 -13.07 11.60 5.40
N GLY A 434 -12.84 12.58 6.28
CA GLY A 434 -11.64 12.63 7.13
C GLY A 434 -11.84 11.93 8.47
N ASN A 435 -10.77 11.40 9.03
CA ASN A 435 -10.60 11.05 10.43
C ASN A 435 -9.48 11.89 11.05
N ARG A 436 -9.45 12.00 12.37
CA ARG A 436 -8.41 12.71 13.13
C ARG A 436 -7.67 11.74 14.03
N VAL A 437 -6.39 12.01 14.25
CA VAL A 437 -5.67 11.36 15.35
C VAL A 437 -5.81 12.22 16.58
N THR A 438 -6.45 11.68 17.61
CA THR A 438 -6.43 12.27 18.94
C THR A 438 -5.84 11.22 19.87
N PRO A 439 -4.55 11.36 20.25
CA PRO A 439 -3.94 10.45 21.21
C PRO A 439 -4.74 10.47 22.51
N PRO A 440 -5.08 9.30 23.07
CA PRO A 440 -5.67 9.22 24.40
C PRO A 440 -4.84 9.96 25.45
N LYS A 441 -5.49 10.45 26.52
CA LYS A 441 -4.88 11.29 27.57
C LYS A 441 -3.60 10.66 28.14
N ILE A 442 -3.63 9.35 28.43
CA ILE A 442 -2.46 8.62 28.95
C ILE A 442 -1.22 8.76 28.08
N TYR A 443 -1.35 8.69 26.75
CA TYR A 443 -0.20 8.85 25.85
C TYR A 443 0.32 10.28 25.81
N GLN A 444 -0.53 11.28 26.08
CA GLN A 444 -0.11 12.68 26.21
C GLN A 444 0.68 12.88 27.51
N GLU A 445 0.23 12.28 28.61
CA GLU A 445 0.93 12.30 29.90
C GLU A 445 2.30 11.61 29.79
N ILE A 446 2.35 10.40 29.21
CA ILE A 446 3.59 9.66 28.95
C ILE A 446 4.54 10.44 28.03
N ALA A 447 4.02 11.15 27.02
CA ALA A 447 4.83 11.97 26.12
C ALA A 447 5.50 13.15 26.84
N SER A 448 4.88 13.68 27.89
CA SER A 448 5.41 14.80 28.68
C SER A 448 6.50 14.39 29.67
N GLU A 449 6.56 13.10 30.01
CA GLU A 449 7.52 12.59 30.99
C GLU A 449 8.95 12.54 30.42
N SER A 450 9.95 12.93 31.22
CA SER A 450 11.35 12.88 30.83
C SER A 450 11.92 11.45 30.90
N GLY A 451 13.05 11.22 30.21
CA GLY A 451 13.72 9.92 30.17
C GLY A 451 13.20 8.95 29.11
N GLN A 452 13.88 7.83 28.97
CA GLN A 452 13.55 6.76 28.02
C GLN A 452 13.22 5.49 28.79
N PHE A 453 11.98 5.06 28.72
CA PHE A 453 11.45 3.87 29.38
C PHE A 453 10.59 3.09 28.41
N THR A 454 10.18 1.90 28.83
CA THR A 454 9.43 0.97 27.98
C THR A 454 7.98 0.87 28.43
N ILE A 455 7.09 0.78 27.43
CA ILE A 455 5.65 0.60 27.59
C ILE A 455 5.29 -0.80 27.08
N LEU A 456 4.52 -1.53 27.86
CA LEU A 456 3.86 -2.77 27.44
C LEU A 456 2.36 -2.49 27.27
N GLU A 457 1.80 -2.90 26.15
CA GLU A 457 0.37 -2.78 25.87
C GLU A 457 -0.28 -4.16 25.82
N LEU A 458 -1.48 -4.32 26.40
CA LEU A 458 -2.16 -5.61 26.51
C LEU A 458 -3.65 -5.50 26.15
N PRO A 459 -4.30 -6.59 25.72
CA PRO A 459 -3.74 -7.93 25.45
C PRO A 459 -2.89 -8.02 24.17
N LEU A 460 -2.22 -9.15 23.97
CA LEU A 460 -1.34 -9.45 22.84
C LEU A 460 -2.12 -9.77 21.56
N LEU A 461 -2.86 -8.78 21.06
CA LEU A 461 -3.70 -8.90 19.86
C LEU A 461 -3.09 -8.17 18.66
N PRO A 462 -3.29 -8.69 17.43
CA PRO A 462 -2.83 -8.04 16.21
C PRO A 462 -3.27 -6.58 16.05
N ASP A 463 -4.46 -6.24 16.53
CA ASP A 463 -4.98 -4.87 16.48
C ASP A 463 -4.24 -3.95 17.46
N ILE A 464 -3.88 -4.45 18.64
CA ILE A 464 -3.16 -3.69 19.67
C ILE A 464 -1.75 -3.37 19.18
N TYR A 465 -1.02 -4.33 18.58
CA TYR A 465 0.29 -4.06 17.98
C TYR A 465 0.26 -2.88 16.99
N ARG A 466 -0.82 -2.76 16.22
CA ARG A 466 -1.01 -1.65 15.28
C ARG A 466 -1.33 -0.33 15.97
N PHE A 467 -2.10 -0.35 17.06
CA PHE A 467 -2.37 0.84 17.87
C PHE A 467 -1.13 1.31 18.64
N SER A 468 -0.32 0.40 19.20
CA SER A 468 0.93 0.75 19.89
C SER A 468 1.88 1.48 18.94
N GLY A 469 2.07 0.94 17.73
CA GLY A 469 2.85 1.60 16.68
C GLY A 469 2.25 2.93 16.26
N PHE A 470 0.92 3.06 16.26
CA PHE A 470 0.25 4.31 15.92
C PHE A 470 0.53 5.42 16.92
N PHE A 471 0.56 5.16 18.22
CA PHE A 471 0.77 6.20 19.24
C PHE A 471 2.25 6.45 19.54
N GLN A 472 3.16 5.54 19.17
CA GLN A 472 4.60 5.70 19.38
C GLN A 472 5.20 7.00 18.81
N PRO A 473 4.82 7.49 17.62
CA PRO A 473 5.28 8.78 17.12
C PRO A 473 4.98 9.97 18.04
N TRP A 474 3.92 9.89 18.87
CA TRP A 474 3.56 10.93 19.83
C TRP A 474 4.42 10.86 21.09
N HIS A 475 4.48 9.71 21.75
CA HIS A 475 5.17 9.60 23.04
C HIS A 475 6.67 9.30 22.94
N ARG A 476 7.13 8.76 21.79
CA ARG A 476 8.54 8.48 21.49
C ARG A 476 9.26 7.67 22.57
N LYS A 477 8.52 6.76 23.21
CA LYS A 477 9.03 5.80 24.20
C LYS A 477 9.22 4.44 23.55
N ARG A 478 9.98 3.57 24.20
CA ARG A 478 10.21 2.20 23.74
C ARG A 478 8.95 1.37 23.94
N LEU A 479 8.72 0.41 23.06
CA LEU A 479 7.66 -0.58 23.18
C LEU A 479 8.30 -1.93 23.52
N ALA A 480 7.71 -2.62 24.50
CA ALA A 480 8.10 -3.99 24.86
C ALA A 480 7.72 -4.99 23.75
N LEU A 481 6.66 -4.68 23.01
CA LEU A 481 6.13 -5.49 21.93
C LEU A 481 6.76 -5.15 20.59
N ASP A 482 6.75 -6.11 19.68
CA ASP A 482 6.96 -5.83 18.27
C ASP A 482 5.70 -5.19 17.62
N LEU A 483 5.83 -4.70 16.39
CA LEU A 483 4.75 -4.05 15.65
C LEU A 483 4.16 -4.93 14.54
N THR A 484 4.43 -6.25 14.58
CA THR A 484 4.00 -7.14 13.51
C THR A 484 3.40 -8.42 14.04
N ALA A 485 2.26 -8.83 13.47
CA ALA A 485 1.68 -10.15 13.72
C ALA A 485 2.49 -11.31 13.09
N ARG A 486 3.82 -11.16 12.92
CA ARG A 486 4.65 -12.22 12.38
C ARG A 486 4.90 -13.25 13.45
N LYS A 487 4.89 -14.51 13.03
CA LYS A 487 5.50 -15.61 13.79
C LYS A 487 7.02 -15.44 13.77
N VAL A 488 7.55 -14.38 14.37
CA VAL A 488 8.94 -14.41 14.80
C VAL A 488 8.93 -15.34 16.02
N ASN A 489 9.34 -16.58 15.77
CA ASN A 489 9.65 -17.65 16.71
C ASN A 489 8.99 -17.50 18.08
N ALA A 490 7.84 -18.13 18.36
CA ALA A 490 7.37 -18.62 19.68
C ALA A 490 7.61 -17.78 20.98
N SER A 491 8.26 -16.64 20.96
CA SER A 491 9.05 -16.10 22.06
C SER A 491 8.26 -15.10 22.86
N LEU A 492 7.24 -14.48 22.27
CA LEU A 492 6.28 -13.70 23.03
C LEU A 492 5.40 -14.59 23.91
N ALA A 493 5.12 -15.83 23.46
CA ALA A 493 4.38 -16.79 24.26
C ALA A 493 5.28 -17.50 25.29
N ASP A 494 6.57 -17.64 25.02
CA ASP A 494 7.53 -18.24 25.95
C ASP A 494 8.12 -17.22 26.95
N ASP A 495 7.94 -15.92 26.71
CA ASP A 495 8.38 -14.86 27.63
C ASP A 495 7.47 -14.85 28.87
N PRO A 496 8.01 -15.03 30.09
CA PRO A 496 7.20 -15.17 31.30
C PRO A 496 6.36 -13.92 31.58
N LEU A 497 6.88 -12.72 31.31
CA LEU A 497 6.10 -11.49 31.51
C LEU A 497 4.87 -11.50 30.61
N PHE A 498 5.06 -11.75 29.32
CA PHE A 498 3.97 -11.75 28.34
C PHE A 498 3.01 -12.92 28.55
N TYR A 499 3.52 -14.12 28.83
CA TYR A 499 2.74 -15.33 29.03
C TYR A 499 1.74 -15.20 30.18
N TYR A 500 2.17 -14.62 31.31
CA TYR A 500 1.34 -14.45 32.50
C TYR A 500 0.53 -13.16 32.48
N PHE A 501 1.05 -12.02 31.99
CA PHE A 501 0.26 -10.79 31.92
C PHE A 501 -0.80 -10.81 30.83
N ASP A 502 -0.56 -11.53 29.72
CA ASP A 502 -1.59 -11.70 28.70
C ASP A 502 -2.71 -12.64 29.16
N GLU A 503 -2.42 -13.64 30.01
CA GLU A 503 -3.43 -14.53 30.58
C GLU A 503 -3.15 -14.86 32.06
N PRO A 504 -3.55 -13.97 33.00
CA PRO A 504 -3.19 -14.07 34.42
C PRO A 504 -3.64 -15.34 35.13
N LEU A 505 -4.72 -15.98 34.67
CA LEU A 505 -5.17 -17.26 35.22
C LEU A 505 -4.08 -18.34 35.17
N ARG A 506 -3.18 -18.29 34.16
CA ARG A 506 -2.04 -19.21 34.07
C ARG A 506 -1.13 -19.12 35.28
N PHE A 507 -0.91 -17.92 35.82
CA PHE A 507 -0.09 -17.71 37.01
C PHE A 507 -0.77 -18.25 38.27
N PHE A 508 -2.08 -18.03 38.41
CA PHE A 508 -2.84 -18.49 39.58
C PHE A 508 -3.12 -19.99 39.58
N ALA A 509 -2.95 -20.67 38.44
CA ALA A 509 -3.02 -22.11 38.32
C ALA A 509 -1.74 -22.85 38.79
N LEU A 510 -0.61 -22.15 38.90
CA LEU A 510 0.68 -22.73 39.30
C LEU A 510 0.70 -23.15 40.78
N ASP A 511 1.59 -24.09 41.11
CA ASP A 511 1.89 -24.42 42.50
C ASP A 511 2.76 -23.34 43.20
N ALA A 512 3.03 -23.50 44.50
CA ALA A 512 3.77 -22.50 45.27
C ALA A 512 5.23 -22.30 44.80
N LEU A 513 5.91 -23.36 44.38
CA LEU A 513 7.31 -23.29 43.93
C LEU A 513 7.39 -22.68 42.53
N GLU A 514 6.51 -23.12 41.63
CA GLU A 514 6.36 -22.59 40.29
C GLU A 514 6.01 -21.11 40.29
N ARG A 515 5.09 -20.68 41.17
CA ARG A 515 4.77 -19.25 41.35
C ARG A 515 5.99 -18.44 41.75
N LYS A 516 6.82 -18.95 42.67
CA LYS A 516 8.04 -18.25 43.09
C LYS A 516 8.98 -18.05 41.90
N HIS A 517 9.23 -19.09 41.12
CA HIS A 517 10.05 -18.98 39.91
C HIS A 517 9.44 -18.04 38.86
N ALA A 518 8.11 -18.07 38.69
CA ALA A 518 7.41 -17.16 37.78
C ALA A 518 7.56 -15.70 38.22
N VAL A 519 7.42 -15.40 39.53
CA VAL A 519 7.64 -14.04 40.06
C VAL A 519 9.07 -13.57 39.82
N GLU A 520 10.07 -14.40 40.08
CA GLU A 520 11.48 -14.07 39.80
C GLU A 520 11.71 -13.79 38.31
N ALA A 521 11.15 -14.62 37.43
CA ALA A 521 11.28 -14.48 35.99
C ALA A 521 10.57 -13.24 35.43
N ILE A 522 9.35 -12.95 35.87
CA ILE A 522 8.62 -11.73 35.50
C ILE A 522 9.37 -10.49 35.99
N THR A 523 9.88 -10.50 37.23
CA THR A 523 10.65 -9.38 37.79
C THR A 523 11.92 -9.11 36.97
N ALA A 524 12.61 -10.18 36.57
CA ALA A 524 13.79 -10.08 35.71
C ALA A 524 13.44 -9.44 34.36
N GLU A 525 12.33 -9.82 33.73
CA GLU A 525 11.89 -9.24 32.46
C GLU A 525 11.39 -7.79 32.58
N LEU A 526 10.61 -7.44 33.62
CA LEU A 526 10.23 -6.06 33.92
C LEU A 526 11.46 -5.15 34.02
N LYS A 527 12.52 -5.62 34.71
CA LYS A 527 13.78 -4.90 34.89
C LYS A 527 14.61 -4.85 33.61
N ARG A 528 14.82 -5.99 32.94
CA ARG A 528 15.59 -6.11 31.70
C ARG A 528 15.03 -5.18 30.62
N ARG A 529 13.70 -5.14 30.49
CA ARG A 529 13.00 -4.33 29.49
C ARG A 529 12.77 -2.89 29.95
N GLN A 530 13.10 -2.55 31.20
CA GLN A 530 12.89 -1.21 31.77
C GLN A 530 11.44 -0.76 31.65
N ILE A 531 10.50 -1.65 31.98
CA ILE A 531 9.07 -1.37 31.87
C ILE A 531 8.66 -0.41 32.97
N LYS A 532 8.02 0.68 32.54
CA LYS A 532 7.45 1.68 33.43
C LYS A 532 5.93 1.68 33.39
N TYR A 533 5.35 1.45 32.21
CA TYR A 533 3.90 1.44 32.03
C TYR A 533 3.46 0.11 31.43
N VAL A 534 2.44 -0.49 32.05
CA VAL A 534 1.62 -1.54 31.45
C VAL A 534 0.24 -0.95 31.21
N ILE A 535 -0.14 -0.81 29.94
CA ILE A 535 -1.40 -0.21 29.49
C ILE A 535 -2.30 -1.31 28.95
N VAL A 536 -3.46 -1.48 29.54
CA VAL A 536 -4.39 -2.55 29.18
C VAL A 536 -5.64 -1.97 28.56
N TYR A 537 -5.96 -2.41 27.35
CA TYR A 537 -7.15 -1.98 26.64
C TYR A 537 -8.38 -2.74 27.18
N LEU A 538 -9.18 -2.05 28.00
CA LEU A 538 -10.34 -2.63 28.67
C LEU A 538 -11.40 -3.19 27.70
N LYS A 539 -11.42 -2.69 26.45
CA LYS A 539 -12.34 -3.16 25.41
C LYS A 539 -12.13 -4.63 25.02
N PHE A 540 -10.92 -5.17 25.20
CA PHE A 540 -10.54 -6.49 24.71
C PHE A 540 -10.40 -7.54 25.81
N ILE A 541 -10.76 -7.20 27.05
CA ILE A 541 -10.71 -8.12 28.20
C ILE A 541 -12.05 -8.07 28.94
N ASP A 542 -12.42 -9.18 29.57
CA ASP A 542 -13.57 -9.25 30.45
C ASP A 542 -13.23 -8.78 31.88
N ALA A 543 -14.25 -8.71 32.73
CA ALA A 543 -14.10 -8.25 34.11
C ALA A 543 -13.28 -9.21 34.99
N GLU A 544 -13.34 -10.51 34.72
CA GLU A 544 -12.63 -11.54 35.47
C GLU A 544 -11.13 -11.45 35.18
N LYS A 545 -10.75 -11.45 33.90
CA LYS A 545 -9.38 -11.23 33.44
C LYS A 545 -8.80 -9.91 33.94
N ARG A 546 -9.62 -8.85 33.98
CA ARG A 546 -9.22 -7.57 34.57
C ARG A 546 -8.87 -7.72 36.06
N GLN A 547 -9.74 -8.37 36.84
CA GLN A 547 -9.52 -8.57 38.27
C GLN A 547 -8.26 -9.43 38.52
N ASP A 548 -8.03 -10.45 37.71
CA ASP A 548 -6.86 -11.29 37.81
C ASP A 548 -5.58 -10.54 37.47
N LEU A 549 -5.64 -9.67 36.46
CA LEU A 549 -4.52 -8.80 36.10
C LEU A 549 -4.21 -7.79 37.20
N ASP A 550 -5.24 -7.22 37.85
CA ASP A 550 -5.08 -6.34 39.01
C ASP A 550 -4.38 -7.09 40.17
N ARG A 551 -4.80 -8.33 40.46
CA ARG A 551 -4.18 -9.18 41.48
C ARG A 551 -2.73 -9.52 41.13
N LEU A 552 -2.46 -9.89 39.89
CA LEU A 552 -1.11 -10.25 39.43
C LEU A 552 -0.18 -9.03 39.46
N ALA A 553 -0.63 -7.89 38.95
CA ALA A 553 0.17 -6.66 38.90
C ALA A 553 0.54 -6.19 40.32
N GLN A 554 -0.36 -6.30 41.30
CA GLN A 554 -0.09 -5.92 42.70
C GLN A 554 1.07 -6.68 43.33
N ILE A 555 1.36 -7.92 42.92
CA ILE A 555 2.53 -8.69 43.40
C ILE A 555 3.83 -7.93 43.12
N PHE A 556 3.87 -7.18 42.02
CA PHE A 556 5.02 -6.39 41.60
C PHE A 556 4.96 -4.93 42.05
N SER A 557 4.10 -4.60 43.02
CA SER A 557 4.06 -3.29 43.71
C SER A 557 4.09 -2.06 42.76
N PRO A 558 3.09 -1.88 41.88
CA PRO A 558 3.01 -0.68 41.05
C PRO A 558 2.90 0.57 41.92
N VAL A 559 3.59 1.64 41.52
CA VAL A 559 3.55 2.96 42.16
C VAL A 559 2.16 3.58 42.06
N GLU A 560 1.51 3.40 40.91
CA GLU A 560 0.17 3.89 40.68
C GLU A 560 -0.62 2.89 39.83
N THR A 561 -1.92 2.78 40.08
CA THR A 561 -2.85 2.00 39.27
C THR A 561 -4.15 2.76 39.11
N PHE A 562 -4.52 3.07 37.87
CA PHE A 562 -5.68 3.91 37.58
C PHE A 562 -6.36 3.57 36.25
N ASP A 563 -7.61 4.02 36.11
CA ASP A 563 -8.38 3.91 34.87
C ASP A 563 -8.27 5.22 34.09
N SER A 564 -7.79 5.15 32.84
CA SER A 564 -7.73 6.30 31.94
C SER A 564 -8.98 6.33 31.07
N ALA A 565 -9.92 7.23 31.41
CA ALA A 565 -11.15 7.52 30.67
C ALA A 565 -12.00 6.27 30.34
N GLY A 566 -12.02 5.27 31.23
CA GLY A 566 -12.75 4.01 31.04
C GLY A 566 -12.30 3.16 29.84
N THR A 567 -11.23 3.55 29.16
CA THR A 567 -10.71 2.87 27.97
C THR A 567 -9.50 2.00 28.31
N PHE A 568 -8.68 2.48 29.25
CA PHE A 568 -7.45 1.82 29.65
C PHE A 568 -7.39 1.57 31.15
N ARG A 569 -6.85 0.43 31.54
CA ARG A 569 -6.30 0.19 32.88
C ARG A 569 -4.79 0.37 32.81
N VAL A 570 -4.21 1.20 33.66
CA VAL A 570 -2.78 1.55 33.62
C VAL A 570 -2.12 1.13 34.93
N TYR A 571 -1.01 0.40 34.82
CA TYR A 571 -0.12 0.09 35.93
C TYR A 571 1.21 0.82 35.70
N GLN A 572 1.58 1.69 36.64
CA GLN A 572 2.84 2.42 36.60
C GLN A 572 3.82 1.83 37.61
N PHE A 573 5.00 1.45 37.15
CA PHE A 573 6.09 0.91 37.97
C PHE A 573 7.19 1.95 38.18
N ALA A 574 7.97 1.79 39.24
CA ALA A 574 9.10 2.67 39.51
C ALA A 574 10.21 2.44 38.48
N TYR A 575 10.63 3.51 37.80
CA TYR A 575 11.68 3.43 36.79
C TYR A 575 13.04 3.31 37.48
N GLY A 576 13.68 2.12 37.38
CA GLY A 576 15.03 1.89 37.91
C GLY A 576 15.10 1.32 39.34
N GLY A 577 14.00 0.83 39.91
CA GLY A 577 14.01 0.13 41.20
C GLY A 577 12.69 -0.55 41.53
N LEU A 578 12.63 -1.88 41.30
CA LEU A 578 11.81 -2.80 42.10
C LEU A 578 12.73 -3.41 43.15
#